data_AF-A0A1Q3DE18-F1
#
_entry.id   AF-A0A1Q3DE18-F1
#
_cell.length_a   1.000
_cell.length_b   1.000
_cell.length_c   1.000
_cell.angle_alpha   90.00
_cell.angle_beta   90.00
_cell.angle_gamma   90.00
#
_symmetry.space_group_name_H-M   'P 1'
#
loop_
_entity.id
_entity.type
_entity.pdbx_description
1 polymer ?
#
loop_
_entity_poly.entity_id
_entity_poly.type
_entity_poly.pdbx_seq_one_letter_code
_entity_poly.pdbx_strand_id
1 'polypeptide(L)'
;HVLFCALSPNEFNRVSSLDSAKEMWDRLIVTYEGTNQVKDTKINRLVHVYELFTMLENENISSMYARFNDIINALKEEAKDLSTLPLEDLLGSLMTHELQMSDQARNEPKKKIIALKASKDEENDEDKD
;
A
#
# COMPACT_ATOMS: atom_id res chain seq x y z
N HIS A 1 -7.34 -36.40 -15.86
CA HIS A 1 -8.58 -36.63 -16.64
C HIS A 1 -9.79 -35.86 -16.11
N VAL A 2 -10.08 -35.83 -14.80
CA VAL A 2 -11.31 -35.18 -14.28
C VAL A 2 -11.36 -33.65 -14.51
N LEU A 3 -10.24 -32.93 -14.37
CA LEU A 3 -10.22 -31.46 -14.54
C LEU A 3 -10.58 -31.04 -15.98
N PHE A 4 -10.04 -31.72 -17.00
CA PHE A 4 -10.23 -31.38 -18.41
C PHE A 4 -11.66 -31.58 -18.92
N CYS A 5 -12.42 -32.51 -18.32
CA CYS A 5 -13.81 -32.74 -18.71
C CYS A 5 -14.77 -31.65 -18.24
N ALA A 6 -14.36 -30.82 -17.27
CA ALA A 6 -15.15 -29.72 -16.74
C ALA A 6 -14.84 -28.36 -17.39
N LEU A 7 -13.78 -28.27 -18.19
CA LEU A 7 -13.35 -27.03 -18.82
C LEU A 7 -14.04 -26.83 -20.17
N SER A 8 -14.52 -25.61 -20.43
CA SER A 8 -14.93 -25.21 -21.78
C SER A 8 -13.72 -25.26 -22.73
N PRO A 9 -13.94 -25.39 -24.06
CA PRO A 9 -12.85 -25.41 -25.03
C PRO A 9 -11.90 -24.21 -24.93
N ASN A 10 -12.43 -23.04 -24.56
CA ASN A 10 -11.63 -21.83 -24.37
C ASN A 10 -10.72 -21.93 -23.13
N GLU A 11 -11.21 -22.48 -22.03
CA GLU A 11 -10.40 -22.67 -20.81
C GLU A 11 -9.37 -23.78 -20.99
N PHE A 12 -9.74 -24.86 -21.69
CA PHE A 12 -8.83 -25.95 -22.04
C PHE A 12 -7.61 -25.41 -22.79
N ASN A 13 -7.82 -24.62 -23.86
CA ASN A 13 -6.73 -24.04 -24.66
C ASN A 13 -5.80 -23.12 -23.85
N ARG A 14 -6.27 -22.58 -22.72
CA ARG A 14 -5.47 -21.69 -21.85
C ARG A 14 -4.58 -22.45 -20.87
N VAL A 15 -4.89 -23.72 -20.57
CA VAL A 15 -4.18 -24.53 -19.57
C VAL A 15 -3.62 -25.83 -20.14
N SER A 16 -3.92 -26.16 -21.40
CA SER A 16 -3.52 -27.41 -22.07
C SER A 16 -2.01 -27.56 -22.26
N SER A 17 -1.25 -26.45 -22.18
CA SER A 17 0.21 -26.45 -22.28
C SER A 17 0.93 -26.53 -20.92
N LEU A 18 0.19 -26.63 -19.81
CA LEU A 18 0.77 -26.75 -18.46
C LEU A 18 0.94 -28.22 -18.11
N ASP A 19 1.98 -28.55 -17.35
CA ASP A 19 2.37 -29.95 -17.09
C ASP A 19 1.73 -30.50 -15.80
N SER A 20 1.36 -29.62 -14.86
CA SER A 20 0.77 -30.00 -13.57
C SER A 20 -0.67 -29.53 -13.41
N ALA A 21 -1.52 -30.37 -12.81
CA ALA A 21 -2.87 -30.01 -12.39
C ALA A 21 -2.88 -28.80 -11.43
N LYS A 22 -1.83 -28.62 -10.62
CA LYS A 22 -1.67 -27.45 -9.75
C LYS A 22 -1.48 -26.18 -10.57
N GLU A 23 -0.65 -26.20 -11.60
CA GLU A 23 -0.41 -25.02 -12.46
C GLU A 23 -1.67 -24.66 -13.26
N MET A 24 -2.39 -25.67 -13.76
CA MET A 24 -3.68 -25.47 -14.42
C MET A 24 -4.69 -24.82 -13.48
N TRP A 25 -4.78 -25.30 -12.24
CA TRP A 25 -5.65 -24.75 -11.21
C TRP A 25 -5.25 -23.32 -10.82
N ASP A 26 -3.98 -23.07 -10.54
CA ASP A 26 -3.45 -21.74 -10.21
C ASP A 26 -3.71 -20.74 -11.37
N ARG A 27 -3.58 -21.19 -12.63
CA ARG A 27 -3.87 -20.37 -13.83
C ARG A 27 -5.35 -20.06 -13.99
N LEU A 28 -6.23 -20.99 -13.65
CA LEU A 28 -7.68 -20.79 -13.65
C LEU A 28 -8.10 -19.83 -12.53
N ILE A 29 -7.56 -19.98 -11.32
CA ILE A 29 -7.78 -19.05 -10.21
C ILE A 29 -7.41 -17.63 -10.64
N VAL A 30 -6.19 -17.42 -11.15
CA VAL A 30 -5.74 -16.08 -11.59
C VAL A 30 -6.63 -15.52 -12.71
N THR A 31 -7.16 -16.37 -13.58
CA THR A 31 -8.03 -15.97 -14.68
C THR A 31 -9.40 -15.49 -14.21
N TYR A 32 -9.98 -16.16 -13.21
CA TYR A 32 -11.36 -15.93 -12.77
C TYR A 32 -11.46 -15.02 -11.56
N GLU A 33 -10.55 -15.16 -10.60
CA GLU A 33 -10.50 -14.36 -9.38
C GLU A 33 -9.53 -13.17 -9.48
N GLY A 34 -8.66 -13.16 -10.49
CA GLY A 34 -7.59 -12.17 -10.64
C GLY A 34 -6.34 -12.50 -9.81
N THR A 35 -5.29 -11.70 -9.96
CA THR A 35 -4.06 -11.82 -9.14
C THR A 35 -4.21 -11.07 -7.82
N ASN A 36 -3.55 -11.55 -6.74
CA ASN A 36 -3.48 -10.84 -5.46
C ASN A 36 -3.03 -9.37 -5.61
N GLN A 37 -2.06 -9.08 -6.49
CA GLN A 37 -1.61 -7.71 -6.77
C GLN A 37 -2.75 -6.76 -7.22
N VAL A 38 -3.69 -7.26 -8.02
CA VAL A 38 -4.86 -6.48 -8.46
C VAL A 38 -5.80 -6.24 -7.29
N LYS A 39 -6.02 -7.26 -6.44
CA LYS A 39 -6.82 -7.14 -5.22
C LYS A 39 -6.20 -6.12 -4.25
N ASP A 40 -4.89 -6.20 -3.99
CA ASP A 40 -4.14 -5.26 -3.15
C ASP A 40 -4.23 -3.83 -3.67
N THR A 41 -4.08 -3.64 -4.99
CA THR A 41 -4.19 -2.32 -5.62
C THR A 41 -5.58 -1.71 -5.43
N LYS A 42 -6.64 -2.53 -5.55
CA LYS A 42 -8.02 -2.09 -5.32
C LYS A 42 -8.25 -1.73 -3.85
N ILE A 43 -7.77 -2.55 -2.91
CA ILE A 43 -7.87 -2.29 -1.47
C ILE A 43 -7.15 -0.98 -1.14
N ASN A 44 -5.90 -0.81 -1.58
CA ASN A 44 -5.13 0.41 -1.34
C ASN A 44 -5.84 1.66 -1.88
N ARG A 45 -6.45 1.56 -3.07
CA ARG A 45 -7.27 2.64 -3.61
C ARG A 45 -8.47 2.96 -2.72
N LEU A 46 -9.19 1.95 -2.24
CA LEU A 46 -10.35 2.15 -1.36
C LEU A 46 -9.95 2.71 0.01
N VAL A 47 -8.84 2.24 0.59
CA VAL A 47 -8.25 2.78 1.82
C VAL A 47 -7.91 4.24 1.63
N HIS A 48 -7.27 4.60 0.51
CA HIS A 48 -6.95 5.99 0.22
C HIS A 48 -8.20 6.88 0.07
N VAL A 49 -9.26 6.36 -0.59
CA VAL A 49 -10.55 7.06 -0.68
C VAL A 49 -11.20 7.23 0.70
N TYR A 50 -11.06 6.24 1.59
CA TYR A 50 -11.51 6.32 2.97
C TYR A 50 -10.73 7.36 3.79
N GLU A 51 -9.39 7.35 3.69
CA GLU A 51 -8.51 8.30 4.40
C GLU A 51 -8.77 9.76 3.99
N LEU A 52 -9.04 9.99 2.69
CA LEU A 52 -9.38 11.30 2.16
C LEU A 52 -10.88 11.62 2.27
N PHE A 53 -11.68 10.76 2.90
CA PHE A 53 -13.12 10.95 2.96
C PHE A 53 -13.46 12.18 3.81
N THR A 54 -14.06 13.16 3.16
CA THR A 54 -14.61 14.34 3.82
C THR A 54 -16.05 14.56 3.37
N MET A 55 -16.79 15.25 4.23
CA MET A 55 -18.11 15.74 3.87
C MET A 55 -17.95 16.87 2.85
N LEU A 56 -18.75 16.85 1.79
CA LEU A 56 -18.67 17.85 0.73
C LEU A 56 -19.42 19.13 1.12
N GLU A 57 -19.05 20.25 0.52
CA GLU A 57 -19.80 21.51 0.65
C GLU A 57 -21.22 21.32 0.09
N ASN A 58 -22.24 21.64 0.90
CA ASN A 58 -23.67 21.47 0.59
C ASN A 58 -24.18 20.02 0.58
N GLU A 59 -23.40 19.08 1.10
CA GLU A 59 -23.89 17.74 1.36
C GLU A 59 -24.74 17.68 2.63
N ASN A 60 -25.76 16.83 2.68
CA ASN A 60 -26.47 16.53 3.92
C ASN A 60 -25.91 15.28 4.61
N ILE A 61 -26.11 15.17 5.92
CA ILE A 61 -25.57 14.08 6.75
C ILE A 61 -25.98 12.69 6.20
N SER A 62 -27.21 12.54 5.70
CA SER A 62 -27.68 11.25 5.16
C SER A 62 -26.94 10.84 3.89
N SER A 63 -26.62 11.81 3.03
CA SER A 63 -25.90 11.57 1.77
C SER A 63 -24.43 11.25 2.06
N MET A 64 -23.83 11.97 3.00
CA MET A 64 -22.48 11.69 3.49
C MET A 64 -22.39 10.27 4.07
N TYR A 65 -23.34 9.90 4.92
CA TYR A 65 -23.40 8.58 5.53
C TYR A 65 -23.59 7.45 4.51
N ALA A 66 -24.36 7.69 3.44
CA ALA A 66 -24.50 6.73 2.35
C ALA A 66 -23.16 6.51 1.64
N ARG A 67 -22.46 7.58 1.21
CA ARG A 67 -21.14 7.47 0.57
C ARG A 67 -20.11 6.78 1.46
N PHE A 68 -20.13 7.11 2.75
CA PHE A 68 -19.25 6.46 3.73
C PHE A 68 -19.51 4.96 3.80
N ASN A 69 -20.78 4.54 3.90
CA ASN A 69 -21.15 3.14 3.90
C ASN A 69 -20.77 2.44 2.60
N ASP A 70 -20.89 3.10 1.45
CA ASP A 70 -20.47 2.52 0.18
C ASP A 70 -18.97 2.18 0.18
N ILE A 71 -18.14 3.07 0.74
CA ILE A 71 -16.69 2.83 0.90
C ILE A 71 -16.43 1.66 1.85
N ILE A 72 -17.11 1.62 3.00
CA ILE A 72 -16.96 0.53 3.98
C ILE A 72 -17.42 -0.81 3.41
N ASN A 73 -18.50 -0.82 2.65
CA ASN A 73 -19.03 -2.04 2.04
C ASN A 73 -18.08 -2.54 0.95
N ALA A 74 -17.57 -1.66 0.09
CA ALA A 74 -16.57 -2.00 -0.92
C ALA A 74 -15.28 -2.55 -0.28
N LEU A 75 -14.81 -1.94 0.81
CA LEU A 75 -13.66 -2.45 1.57
C LEU A 75 -13.92 -3.84 2.14
N LYS A 76 -15.10 -4.07 2.73
CA LYS A 76 -15.48 -5.38 3.27
C LYS A 76 -15.61 -6.45 2.19
N GLU A 77 -16.10 -6.10 1.01
CA GLU A 77 -16.20 -7.03 -0.12
C GLU A 77 -14.81 -7.42 -0.62
N GLU A 78 -13.93 -6.45 -0.84
CA GLU A 78 -12.60 -6.73 -1.40
C GLU A 78 -11.63 -7.33 -0.37
N ALA A 79 -11.82 -7.04 0.92
CA ALA A 79 -11.02 -7.64 2.01
C ALA A 79 -11.52 -9.02 2.46
N LYS A 80 -12.71 -9.47 2.07
CA LYS A 80 -13.18 -10.85 2.36
C LYS A 80 -12.25 -11.90 1.76
N ASP A 81 -11.61 -11.61 0.63
CA ASP A 81 -10.65 -12.52 0.00
C ASP A 81 -9.27 -12.49 0.67
N LEU A 82 -8.95 -11.40 1.38
CA LEU A 82 -7.75 -11.29 2.22
C LEU A 82 -7.97 -11.82 3.64
N SER A 83 -9.19 -12.23 4.00
CA SER A 83 -9.54 -12.71 5.36
C SER A 83 -8.83 -14.01 5.77
N THR A 84 -7.98 -14.57 4.91
CA THR A 84 -6.97 -15.56 5.32
C THR A 84 -5.84 -14.96 6.14
N LEU A 85 -5.65 -13.64 6.12
CA LEU A 85 -4.77 -12.91 7.02
C LEU A 85 -5.64 -12.17 8.03
N PRO A 86 -5.62 -12.55 9.32
CA PRO A 86 -6.42 -11.88 10.33
C PRO A 86 -6.11 -10.39 10.36
N LEU A 87 -7.11 -9.59 10.72
CA LEU A 87 -6.98 -8.14 10.95
C LEU A 87 -5.76 -7.77 11.80
N GLU A 88 -5.34 -8.68 12.69
CA GLU A 88 -4.11 -8.59 13.48
C GLU A 88 -2.82 -8.50 12.63
N ASP A 89 -2.73 -9.23 11.53
CA ASP A 89 -1.56 -9.24 10.64
C ASP A 89 -1.47 -7.96 9.82
N LEU A 90 -2.61 -7.43 9.37
CA LEU A 90 -2.67 -6.15 8.67
C LEU A 90 -2.35 -5.00 9.63
N LEU A 91 -2.91 -5.04 10.84
CA LEU A 91 -2.60 -4.08 11.90
C LEU A 91 -1.12 -4.14 12.29
N GLY A 92 -0.56 -5.35 12.42
CA GLY A 92 0.85 -5.57 12.72
C GLY A 92 1.78 -5.05 11.62
N SER A 93 1.40 -5.24 10.35
CA SER A 93 2.14 -4.71 9.19
C SER A 93 2.10 -3.18 9.17
N LEU A 94 0.94 -2.58 9.45
CA LEU A 94 0.78 -1.13 9.51
C LEU A 94 1.60 -0.52 10.66
N MET A 95 1.52 -1.09 11.86
CA MET A 95 2.31 -0.65 13.03
C MET A 95 3.82 -0.75 12.78
N THR A 96 4.27 -1.81 12.08
CA THR A 96 5.69 -1.99 11.73
C THR A 96 6.14 -0.93 10.74
N HIS A 97 5.32 -0.62 9.73
CA HIS A 97 5.62 0.40 8.74
C HIS A 97 5.68 1.81 9.37
N GLU A 98 4.73 2.16 10.24
CA GLU A 98 4.75 3.42 10.99
C GLU A 98 6.00 3.56 11.88
N LEU A 99 6.38 2.49 12.57
CA LEU A 99 7.60 2.45 13.39
C LEU A 99 8.85 2.70 12.54
N GLN A 100 8.96 2.05 11.38
CA GLN A 100 10.08 2.24 10.46
C GLN A 100 10.15 3.67 9.89
N MET A 101 9.01 4.26 9.54
CA MET A 101 8.94 5.66 9.13
C MET A 101 9.42 6.60 10.25
N SER A 102 9.07 6.29 11.50
CA SER A 102 9.47 7.07 12.67
C SER A 102 10.97 6.95 13.00
N ASP A 103 11.55 5.76 12.83
CA ASP A 103 12.98 5.51 13.01
C ASP A 103 13.82 6.17 11.91
N GLN A 104 13.29 6.21 10.68
CA GLN A 104 13.94 6.89 9.56
C GLN A 104 13.96 8.41 9.73
N ALA A 105 12.90 9.00 10.29
CA ALA A 105 12.86 10.43 10.64
C ALA A 105 13.83 10.79 11.79
N ARG A 106 14.12 9.86 12.70
CA ARG A 106 15.08 10.06 13.81
C ARG A 106 16.54 9.87 13.39
N ASN A 107 16.79 9.06 12.37
CA ASN A 107 18.12 8.66 11.92
C ASN A 107 18.60 9.37 10.64
N GLU A 108 18.01 10.52 10.26
CA GLU A 108 18.62 11.34 9.21
C GLU A 108 19.99 11.87 9.67
N PRO A 109 21.11 11.55 8.99
CA PRO A 109 22.38 12.16 9.30
C PRO A 109 22.31 13.65 8.95
N LYS A 110 22.24 14.51 9.98
CA LYS A 110 22.37 15.96 9.82
C LYS A 110 23.63 16.26 9.01
N LYS A 111 23.45 16.69 7.76
CA LYS A 111 24.55 17.14 6.89
C LYS A 111 25.37 18.19 7.65
N LYS A 112 26.60 17.85 8.06
CA LYS A 112 27.52 18.81 8.68
C LYS A 112 27.94 19.82 7.62
N ILE A 113 27.35 21.02 7.68
CA ILE A 113 27.80 22.16 6.88
C ILE A 113 29.14 22.60 7.43
N ILE A 114 30.22 22.43 6.66
CA ILE A 114 31.54 22.93 7.01
C ILE A 114 31.59 24.40 6.58
N ALA A 115 31.42 25.33 7.52
CA ALA A 115 31.54 26.75 7.24
C ALA A 115 33.03 27.16 7.25
N LEU A 116 33.53 27.64 6.11
CA LEU A 116 34.85 28.29 5.98
C LEU A 116 34.76 29.71 6.56
N LYS A 117 35.49 29.99 7.64
CA LYS A 117 35.67 31.37 8.10
C LYS A 117 36.85 32.00 7.35
N ALA A 118 36.58 33.10 6.65
CA ALA A 118 37.61 33.97 6.10
C ALA A 118 38.21 34.82 7.24
N SER A 119 39.53 34.78 7.41
CA SER A 119 40.24 35.68 8.32
C SER A 119 40.31 37.06 7.68
N LYS A 120 39.85 38.07 8.41
CA LYS A 120 40.11 39.48 8.10
C LYS A 120 41.20 39.92 9.08
N ASP A 121 42.40 40.08 8.56
CA ASP A 121 43.49 40.77 9.26
C ASP A 121 43.14 42.26 9.28
N GLU A 122 43.04 42.88 10.46
CA GLU A 122 43.44 44.27 10.70
C GLU A 122 43.94 44.43 12.15
N GLU A 123 45.03 45.20 12.25
CA GLU A 123 45.93 45.49 13.36
C GLU A 123 45.28 46.19 14.57
N ASN A 124 45.88 46.04 15.76
CA ASN A 124 46.41 47.22 16.46
C ASN A 124 47.38 46.89 17.62
N ASP A 125 48.39 47.75 17.70
CA ASP A 125 49.55 47.80 18.59
C ASP A 125 49.20 47.87 20.09
N GLU A 126 50.00 47.18 20.91
CA GLU A 126 50.08 47.36 22.37
C GLU A 126 51.34 48.18 22.73
N ASP A 127 51.15 49.44 23.12
CA ASP A 127 52.15 50.23 23.85
C ASP A 127 52.28 49.72 25.30
N LYS A 128 53.53 49.55 25.75
CA LYS A 128 53.91 49.16 27.11
C LYS A 128 54.41 50.38 27.89
N ASP A 129 53.90 50.57 29.10
CA ASP A 129 54.57 51.33 30.18
C ASP A 129 55.48 50.40 31.00
#